data_AF-A0A671FV40-F1
#
_entry.id   AF-A0A671FV40-F1
#
_cell.length_a   1.000
_cell.length_b   1.000
_cell.length_c   1.000
_cell.angle_alpha   90.00
_cell.angle_beta   90.00
_cell.angle_gamma   90.00
#
_symmetry.space_group_name_H-M   'P 1'
#
loop_
_entity.id
_entity.type
_entity.pdbx_description
1 polymer ?
#
loop_
_entity_poly.entity_id
_entity_poly.type
_entity_poly.pdbx_seq_one_letter_code
_entity_poly.pdbx_strand_id
1 'polypeptide(L)'
;QCSYGGLTHTGCAWGGISPQRPTSHAGQYVSEPCRSPHTLGRCVKCDRGTFTAFPNGLDSCFPCATCSEDQEMVMECTSTRDRICRCKPGHFYELPDFYEFCRRCSR
;
A
#
# COMPACT_ATOMS: atom_id res chain seq x y z
N GLN A 1 -11.16 5.00 11.55
CA GLN A 1 -10.43 5.01 12.83
C GLN A 1 -9.42 3.87 12.78
N CYS A 2 -8.23 4.01 13.37
CA CYS A 2 -7.21 2.95 13.37
C CYS A 2 -7.60 1.79 14.28
N SER A 3 -7.16 0.57 13.97
CA SER A 3 -7.29 -0.60 14.84
C SER A 3 -6.09 -0.74 15.77
N TYR A 4 -6.34 -1.15 17.01
CA TYR A 4 -5.34 -1.42 18.04
C TYR A 4 -5.47 -2.89 18.46
N GLY A 5 -4.38 -3.65 18.42
CA GLY A 5 -4.41 -5.10 18.63
C GLY A 5 -4.87 -5.48 20.04
N GLY A 6 -5.89 -6.33 20.15
CA GLY A 6 -6.14 -7.27 21.25
C GLY A 6 -6.43 -6.73 22.66
N LEU A 7 -6.27 -5.44 22.94
CA LEU A 7 -6.58 -4.85 24.24
C LEU A 7 -7.99 -4.27 24.22
N THR A 8 -8.73 -4.46 25.32
CA THR A 8 -10.07 -3.88 25.57
C THR A 8 -10.09 -2.34 25.61
N HIS A 9 -8.99 -1.69 25.24
CA HIS A 9 -8.78 -0.26 25.30
C HIS A 9 -8.91 0.37 23.90
N THR A 10 -9.72 1.43 23.84
CA THR A 10 -9.93 2.29 22.67
C THR A 10 -8.74 3.24 22.40
N GLY A 11 -7.50 2.85 22.69
CA GLY A 11 -6.33 3.72 22.50
C GLY A 11 -4.99 3.08 22.87
N CYS A 12 -3.90 3.77 22.56
CA CYS A 12 -2.54 3.28 22.79
C CYS A 12 -2.24 3.10 24.29
N ALA A 13 -1.69 1.95 24.67
CA ALA A 13 -1.20 1.68 26.03
C ALA A 13 0.32 1.80 26.07
N TRP A 14 0.85 2.71 26.88
CA TRP A 14 2.28 2.78 27.20
C TRP A 14 2.50 2.06 28.54
N GLY A 15 2.61 0.74 28.48
CA GLY A 15 2.82 -0.12 29.66
C GLY A 15 3.77 -1.29 29.41
N GLY A 16 4.52 -1.28 28.31
CA GLY A 16 5.47 -2.31 27.91
C GLY A 16 6.52 -1.74 26.95
N ILE A 17 7.58 -2.51 26.69
CA ILE A 17 8.90 -2.10 26.13
C ILE A 17 8.85 -1.46 24.71
N SER A 18 7.68 -1.21 24.12
CA SER A 18 7.55 -0.39 22.89
C SER A 18 6.13 0.19 22.72
N PRO A 19 5.99 1.42 22.17
CA PRO A 19 4.68 1.94 21.75
C PRO A 19 4.07 1.05 20.68
N GLN A 20 2.86 0.55 20.93
CA GLN A 20 2.10 -0.16 19.90
C GLN A 20 1.71 0.83 18.80
N ARG A 21 2.32 0.70 17.62
CA ARG A 21 1.98 1.54 16.47
C ARG A 21 0.56 1.16 15.99
N PRO A 22 -0.36 2.13 15.80
CA PRO A 22 -1.67 1.85 15.26
C PRO A 22 -1.60 1.14 13.92
N THR A 23 -2.55 0.23 13.67
CA THR A 23 -2.69 -0.44 12.39
C THR A 23 -3.89 0.15 11.65
N SER A 24 -3.67 0.64 10.43
CA SER A 24 -4.69 1.03 9.48
C SER A 24 -5.23 -0.19 8.72
N HIS A 25 -6.40 -0.05 8.10
CA HIS A 25 -6.91 -1.05 7.15
C HIS A 25 -6.24 -0.88 5.77
N ALA A 26 -6.42 -1.88 4.90
CA ALA A 26 -6.03 -1.73 3.49
C ALA A 26 -6.69 -0.49 2.87
N GLY A 27 -5.92 0.21 2.02
CA GLY A 27 -6.29 1.50 1.44
C GLY A 27 -6.34 2.66 2.41
N GLN A 28 -5.69 2.52 3.57
CA GLN A 28 -5.46 3.59 4.53
C GLN A 28 -4.01 3.58 5.01
N TYR A 29 -3.61 4.70 5.59
CA TYR A 29 -2.32 4.91 6.25
C TYR A 29 -2.53 5.70 7.56
N VAL A 30 -1.54 5.66 8.45
CA VAL A 30 -1.53 6.38 9.72
C VAL A 30 -1.04 7.80 9.49
N SER A 31 -1.94 8.76 9.36
CA SER A 31 -1.59 10.18 9.23
C SER A 31 -1.02 10.77 10.52
N GLU A 32 -1.52 10.33 11.68
CA GLU A 32 -1.04 10.79 12.98
C GLU A 32 -0.92 9.58 13.91
N PRO A 33 0.29 9.24 14.38
CA PRO A 33 0.45 8.23 15.40
C PRO A 33 -0.07 8.75 16.75
N CYS A 34 -0.46 7.83 17.63
CA CYS A 34 -0.77 8.19 19.01
C CYS A 34 0.50 8.64 19.75
N ARG A 35 0.45 9.81 20.39
CA ARG A 35 1.59 10.38 21.13
C ARG A 35 1.50 10.20 22.64
N SER A 36 0.32 9.87 23.16
CA SER A 36 0.06 9.72 24.59
C SER A 36 -0.82 8.50 24.89
N PRO A 37 -0.77 7.93 26.10
CA PRO A 37 -1.66 6.86 26.50
C PRO A 37 -3.13 7.26 26.31
N HIS A 38 -3.98 6.30 25.96
CA HIS A 38 -5.41 6.51 25.75
C HIS A 38 -5.77 7.51 24.63
N THR A 39 -4.80 7.90 23.79
CA THR A 39 -5.08 8.68 22.58
C THR A 39 -5.30 7.77 21.37
N LEU A 40 -6.14 8.24 20.47
CA LEU A 40 -6.40 7.62 19.17
C LEU A 40 -5.48 8.25 18.13
N GLY A 41 -4.79 7.40 17.39
CA GLY A 41 -4.14 7.73 16.14
C GLY A 41 -5.17 7.89 15.02
N ARG A 42 -4.80 8.66 14.01
CA ARG A 42 -5.65 9.02 12.89
C ARG A 42 -5.24 8.25 11.64
N CYS A 43 -6.17 7.47 11.11
CA CYS A 43 -6.00 6.76 9.84
C CYS A 43 -6.79 7.45 8.73
N VAL A 44 -6.15 7.66 7.59
CA VAL A 44 -6.70 8.39 6.43
C VAL A 44 -6.65 7.48 5.20
N LYS A 45 -7.62 7.63 4.29
CA LYS A 45 -7.65 6.87 3.03
C LYS A 45 -6.50 7.28 2.12
N CYS A 46 -6.00 6.34 1.32
CA CYS A 46 -5.05 6.66 0.26
C CYS A 46 -5.65 7.63 -0.75
N ASP A 47 -4.85 8.61 -1.16
CA ASP A 47 -5.19 9.53 -2.23
C ASP A 47 -5.20 8.83 -3.60
N ARG A 48 -5.82 9.47 -4.59
CA ARG A 48 -5.81 8.97 -5.98
C ARG A 48 -4.37 8.81 -6.46
N GLY A 49 -4.08 7.66 -7.07
CA GLY A 49 -2.72 7.32 -7.51
C GLY A 49 -1.83 6.74 -6.41
N THR A 50 -2.39 6.41 -5.24
CA THR A 50 -1.68 5.67 -4.18
C THR A 50 -2.51 4.51 -3.63
N PHE A 51 -1.84 3.50 -3.07
CA PHE A 51 -2.50 2.31 -2.52
C PHE A 51 -1.78 1.70 -1.32
N THR A 52 -2.50 0.90 -0.55
CA THR A 52 -1.95 -0.09 0.40
C THR A 52 -2.77 -1.37 0.34
N ALA A 53 -2.14 -2.50 0.00
CA ALA A 53 -2.85 -3.74 -0.24
C ALA A 53 -3.37 -4.44 1.03
N PHE A 54 -2.70 -4.19 2.16
CA PHE A 54 -2.96 -4.89 3.41
C PHE A 54 -3.01 -3.92 4.60
N PRO A 55 -3.59 -4.34 5.75
CA PRO A 55 -3.47 -3.61 7.00
C PRO A 55 -2.01 -3.29 7.31
N ASN A 56 -1.72 -2.04 7.66
CA ASN A 56 -0.35 -1.56 7.76
C ASN A 56 -0.23 -0.49 8.84
N GLY A 57 0.99 -0.13 9.21
CA GLY A 57 1.24 1.00 10.11
C GLY A 57 1.70 2.26 9.37
N LEU A 58 1.86 2.25 8.05
CA LEU A 58 2.65 3.23 7.27
C LEU A 58 2.18 4.67 7.48
N ASP A 59 3.12 5.62 7.38
CA ASP A 59 2.81 7.05 7.47
C ASP A 59 2.33 7.66 6.13
N SER A 60 2.38 6.87 5.05
CA SER A 60 1.86 7.22 3.72
C SER A 60 1.51 5.95 2.93
N CYS A 61 0.69 6.11 1.89
CA CYS A 61 0.44 5.03 0.93
C CYS A 61 1.56 4.91 -0.12
N PHE A 62 1.63 3.77 -0.80
CA PHE A 62 2.58 3.55 -1.90
C PHE A 62 2.06 4.20 -3.18
N PRO A 63 2.92 4.81 -4.01
CA PRO A 63 2.50 5.27 -5.33
C PRO A 63 2.10 4.07 -6.19
N CYS A 64 1.06 4.22 -7.01
CA CYS A 64 0.70 3.18 -7.97
C CYS A 64 1.74 3.09 -9.09
N ALA A 65 1.93 1.89 -9.63
CA ALA A 65 2.73 1.68 -10.83
C ALA A 65 2.19 2.47 -12.03
N THR A 66 3.09 2.84 -12.94
CA THR A 66 2.77 3.45 -14.24
C THR A 66 3.17 2.50 -15.34
N CYS A 67 2.27 2.28 -16.32
CA CYS A 67 2.59 1.42 -17.44
C CYS A 67 3.45 2.17 -18.46
N SER A 68 4.55 1.53 -18.86
CA SER A 68 5.45 2.03 -19.91
C SER A 68 4.80 1.96 -21.30
N GLU A 69 5.42 2.58 -22.30
CA GLU A 69 4.88 2.64 -23.67
C GLU A 69 4.73 1.26 -24.33
N ASP A 70 5.58 0.31 -23.97
CA ASP A 70 5.59 -1.10 -24.38
C ASP A 70 4.61 -1.97 -23.58
N GLN A 71 3.86 -1.37 -22.65
CA GLN A 71 2.91 -2.04 -21.78
C GLN A 71 1.47 -1.53 -21.98
N GLU A 72 0.52 -2.40 -21.69
CA GLU A 72 -0.89 -2.09 -21.59
C GLU A 72 -1.37 -2.22 -20.13
N MET A 73 -2.24 -1.29 -19.71
CA MET A 73 -2.85 -1.38 -18.39
C MET A 73 -3.95 -2.45 -18.42
N VAL A 74 -3.78 -3.48 -17.59
CA VAL A 74 -4.76 -4.57 -17.47
C VAL A 74 -5.66 -4.39 -16.24
N MET A 75 -5.20 -3.68 -15.21
CA MET A 75 -6.01 -3.32 -14.05
C MET A 75 -5.66 -1.92 -13.55
N GLU A 76 -6.70 -1.10 -13.33
CA GLU A 76 -6.56 0.23 -12.76
C GLU A 76 -6.18 0.18 -11.27
N CYS A 77 -5.46 1.22 -10.82
CA CYS A 77 -5.12 1.37 -9.42
C CYS A 77 -6.36 1.74 -8.58
N THR A 78 -6.43 1.19 -7.37
CA THR A 78 -7.41 1.58 -6.36
C THR A 78 -6.69 1.83 -5.04
N SER A 79 -7.38 2.39 -4.05
CA SER A 79 -6.77 2.58 -2.73
C SER A 79 -6.21 1.28 -2.13
N THR A 80 -6.76 0.11 -2.50
CA THR A 80 -6.36 -1.19 -1.93
C THR A 80 -5.56 -2.07 -2.89
N ARG A 81 -5.24 -1.62 -4.10
CA ARG A 81 -4.58 -2.47 -5.10
C ARG A 81 -3.78 -1.62 -6.07
N ASP A 82 -2.58 -2.08 -6.38
CA ASP A 82 -1.74 -1.45 -7.38
C ASP A 82 -2.35 -1.54 -8.79
N ARG A 83 -1.92 -0.66 -9.68
CA ARG A 83 -2.07 -0.83 -11.12
C ARG A 83 -1.28 -2.05 -11.57
N ILE A 84 -1.87 -2.86 -12.45
CA ILE A 84 -1.15 -3.94 -13.12
C ILE A 84 -1.00 -3.61 -14.59
N CYS A 85 0.24 -3.72 -15.06
CA CYS A 85 0.65 -3.53 -16.45
C CYS A 85 1.07 -4.87 -17.04
N ARG A 86 0.88 -5.03 -18.35
CA ARG A 86 1.34 -6.22 -19.09
C ARG A 86 2.06 -5.82 -20.36
N CYS A 87 3.09 -6.57 -20.76
CA CYS A 87 3.71 -6.36 -22.07
C CYS A 87 2.67 -6.45 -23.20
N LYS A 88 2.71 -5.48 -24.11
CA LYS A 88 1.86 -5.47 -25.31
C LYS A 88 2.14 -6.70 -26.19
N PRO A 89 1.18 -7.10 -27.04
CA PRO A 89 1.42 -8.12 -28.05
C PRO A 89 2.68 -7.83 -28.88
N GLY A 90 3.49 -8.87 -29.11
CA GLY A 90 4.80 -8.74 -29.77
C GLY A 90 5.95 -8.35 -28.85
N HIS A 91 5.72 -8.31 -27.52
CA HIS A 91 6.75 -8.18 -26.50
C HIS A 91 6.64 -9.31 -25.46
N PHE A 92 7.72 -9.56 -24.73
CA PHE A 92 7.82 -10.55 -23.66
C PHE A 92 8.61 -10.00 -22.46
N TYR A 93 8.39 -10.55 -21.26
CA TYR A 93 9.19 -10.22 -20.08
C TYR A 93 10.56 -10.89 -20.19
N GLU A 94 11.63 -10.11 -20.09
CA GLU A 94 12.98 -10.63 -20.24
C GLU A 94 13.36 -11.62 -19.12
N LEU A 95 12.94 -11.32 -17.90
CA LEU A 95 13.24 -12.12 -16.72
C LEU A 95 11.94 -12.57 -16.04
N PRO A 96 11.88 -13.81 -15.52
CA PRO A 96 10.81 -14.23 -14.63
C PRO A 96 10.71 -13.25 -13.45
N ASP A 97 9.48 -12.89 -13.08
CA ASP A 97 9.16 -11.97 -11.97
C ASP A 97 9.57 -10.50 -12.13
N PHE A 98 10.19 -10.10 -13.25
CA PHE A 98 10.43 -8.69 -13.58
C PHE A 98 9.43 -8.18 -14.62
N TYR A 99 8.27 -7.78 -14.13
CA TYR A 99 7.18 -7.25 -14.96
C TYR A 99 7.37 -5.80 -15.39
N GLU A 100 8.50 -5.18 -15.05
CA GLU A 100 8.84 -3.79 -15.38
C GLU A 100 9.42 -3.63 -16.79
N PHE A 101 10.07 -4.67 -17.34
CA PHE A 101 10.83 -4.59 -18.58
C PHE A 101 10.27 -5.52 -19.67
N CYS A 102 9.78 -4.94 -20.76
CA CYS A 102 9.34 -5.68 -21.93
C CYS A 102 10.39 -5.62 -23.04
N ARG A 103 10.69 -6.77 -23.64
CA ARG A 103 11.51 -6.85 -24.85
C ARG A 103 10.67 -7.20 -26.05
N ARG A 104 10.94 -6.52 -27.15
CA ARG A 104 10.30 -6.81 -28.43
C ARG A 104 10.74 -8.17 -28.95
N CYS A 105 9.82 -8.96 -29.47
CA CYS A 105 10.16 -10.20 -30.16
C CYS A 105 11.04 -9.90 -31.38
N SER A 106 12.17 -10.60 -31.50
CA SER A 106 12.93 -10.69 -32.76
C SER A 106 12.29 -11.72 -33.67
N ARG A 107 12.37 -11.49 -34.98
CA ARG A 107 11.98 -12.48 -36.00
C ARG A 107 13.06 -13.53 -36.17
#